data_AF-A0A382QLC2-F1
#
_entry.id   AF-A0A382QLC2-F1
#
_cell.length_a   1.000
_cell.length_b   1.000
_cell.length_c   1.000
_cell.angle_alpha   90.00
_cell.angle_beta   90.00
_cell.angle_gamma   90.00
#
_symmetry.space_group_name_H-M   'P 1'
#
loop_
_entity.id
_entity.type
_entity.pdbx_description
1 polymer ?
#
loop_
_entity_poly.entity_id
_entity_poly.type
_entity_poly.pdbx_seq_one_letter_code
_entity_poly.pdbx_strand_id
1 'polypeptide(L)'
;LDYFQSYGIEIPNGSHFASRGSFSLPFGSLVLPFEIGEAGGYQDYLFGFGIRMSMMSGHAAALSIIGRKKEAKALINELNQKMRLSFVNRILYERLNDDQMASFAKKLSKSIDPISLLSSAYMWNLKNILRWITMKQRYEIRRT
;
A
#
# COMPACT_ATOMS: atom_id res chain seq x y z
N LEU A 1 18.14 24.84 -10.25
CA LEU A 1 17.91 25.77 -11.38
C LEU A 1 18.21 25.07 -12.70
N ASP A 2 19.36 24.43 -12.79
CA ASP A 2 19.90 23.78 -14.00
C ASP A 2 18.95 22.74 -14.62
N TYR A 3 18.26 21.95 -13.79
CA TYR A 3 17.22 21.01 -14.24
C TYR A 3 16.08 21.70 -15.01
N PHE A 4 15.61 22.86 -14.57
CA PHE A 4 14.52 23.57 -15.25
C PHE A 4 15.00 24.28 -16.52
N GLN A 5 16.24 24.78 -16.50
CA GLN A 5 16.87 25.37 -17.67
C GLN A 5 17.10 24.34 -18.79
N SER A 6 17.42 23.07 -18.47
CA SER A 6 17.54 22.02 -19.49
C SER A 6 16.23 21.71 -20.22
N TYR A 7 15.08 22.14 -19.68
CA TYR A 7 13.77 22.04 -20.33
C TYR A 7 13.26 23.38 -20.89
N GLY A 8 14.13 24.40 -20.98
CA GLY A 8 13.77 25.71 -21.52
C GLY A 8 12.89 26.57 -20.60
N ILE A 9 12.80 26.22 -19.31
CA ILE A 9 12.05 26.98 -18.32
C ILE A 9 13.01 27.92 -17.59
N GLU A 10 12.90 29.21 -17.88
CA GLU A 10 13.64 30.25 -17.18
C GLU A 10 12.90 30.66 -15.91
N ILE A 11 13.50 30.41 -14.75
CA ILE A 11 12.97 30.87 -13.46
C ILE A 11 13.69 32.19 -13.11
N PRO A 12 13.01 33.34 -13.18
CA PRO A 12 13.62 34.62 -12.84
C PRO A 12 14.00 34.68 -11.35
N ASN A 13 15.10 35.35 -11.06
CA ASN A 13 15.59 35.50 -9.69
C ASN A 13 14.65 36.47 -8.93
N GLY A 14 13.70 35.92 -8.18
CA GLY A 14 12.74 36.70 -7.39
C GLY A 14 13.25 37.00 -5.98
N SER A 15 12.75 38.09 -5.37
CA SER A 15 12.95 38.35 -3.95
C SER A 15 12.39 37.20 -3.12
N HIS A 16 13.15 36.74 -2.11
CA HIS A 16 12.76 35.64 -1.24
C HIS A 16 11.47 36.01 -0.46
N PHE A 17 10.31 35.55 -0.94
CA PHE A 17 8.99 35.88 -0.37
C PHE A 17 8.53 34.86 0.70
N ALA A 18 9.28 33.78 0.91
CA ALA A 18 8.94 32.79 1.91
C ALA A 18 9.28 33.28 3.33
N SER A 19 8.25 33.53 4.13
CA SER A 19 8.35 33.64 5.60
C SER A 19 7.73 32.40 6.25
N ARG A 20 8.33 31.89 7.32
CA ARG A 20 7.73 30.80 8.12
C ARG A 20 6.64 31.40 9.01
N GLY A 21 5.39 31.21 8.63
CA GLY A 21 4.26 31.44 9.52
C GLY A 21 4.20 30.33 10.59
N SER A 22 4.31 30.71 11.86
CA SER A 22 4.02 29.83 12.99
C SER A 22 2.66 30.20 13.55
N PHE A 23 1.70 29.28 13.52
CA PHE A 23 0.40 29.46 14.16
C PHE A 23 0.38 28.66 15.47
N SER A 24 0.27 29.39 16.58
CA SER A 24 -0.10 28.83 17.88
C SER A 24 -1.61 28.64 17.87
N LEU A 25 -2.04 27.40 17.78
CA LEU A 25 -3.45 27.06 17.90
C LEU A 25 -3.75 26.73 19.37
N PRO A 26 -4.79 27.32 19.98
CA PRO A 26 -5.15 27.04 21.36
C PRO A 26 -5.89 25.70 21.42
N PHE A 27 -5.18 24.59 21.51
CA PHE A 27 -5.81 23.27 21.55
C PHE A 27 -5.55 22.53 22.86
N GLY A 28 -6.59 21.83 23.34
CA GLY A 28 -6.45 20.66 24.23
C GLY A 28 -5.79 19.48 23.50
N SER A 29 -5.91 18.26 24.04
CA SER A 29 -5.30 17.07 23.46
C SER A 29 -5.68 16.91 21.97
N LEU A 30 -4.68 16.92 21.09
CA LEU A 30 -4.86 16.71 19.65
C LEU A 30 -5.39 15.28 19.42
N VAL A 31 -6.65 15.15 19.03
CA VAL A 31 -7.21 13.86 18.57
C VAL A 31 -6.90 13.74 17.08
N LEU A 32 -5.99 12.83 16.72
CA LEU A 32 -5.68 12.54 15.33
C LEU A 32 -6.94 11.97 14.63
N PRO A 33 -7.22 12.37 13.38
CA PRO A 33 -8.34 11.84 12.62
C PRO A 33 -8.13 10.35 12.31
N PHE A 34 -9.22 9.63 12.05
CA PHE A 34 -9.14 8.30 11.48
C PHE A 34 -8.68 8.40 10.02
N GLU A 35 -7.49 7.92 9.73
CA GLU A 35 -7.03 7.77 8.35
C GLU A 35 -7.62 6.49 7.75
N ILE A 36 -8.40 6.66 6.68
CA ILE A 36 -9.08 5.57 5.97
C ILE A 36 -8.84 5.69 4.47
N GLY A 37 -9.12 4.62 3.74
CA GLY A 37 -8.90 4.58 2.31
C GLY A 37 -7.44 4.77 1.92
N GLU A 38 -7.23 5.35 0.76
CA GLU A 38 -5.89 5.65 0.25
C GLU A 38 -5.10 6.55 1.22
N ALA A 39 -5.77 7.52 1.85
CA ALA A 39 -5.16 8.39 2.87
C ALA A 39 -4.63 7.60 4.07
N GLY A 40 -5.28 6.48 4.44
CA GLY A 40 -4.81 5.55 5.47
C GLY A 40 -3.94 4.40 4.94
N GLY A 41 -3.52 4.46 3.66
CA GLY A 41 -2.69 3.44 3.02
C GLY A 41 -3.40 2.11 2.71
N TYR A 42 -4.74 2.08 2.75
CA TYR A 42 -5.54 0.87 2.52
C TYR A 42 -5.70 0.57 1.02
N GLN A 43 -4.73 -0.12 0.44
CA GLN A 43 -4.72 -0.52 -0.97
C GLN A 43 -4.07 -1.89 -1.22
N ASP A 44 -4.38 -2.52 -2.35
CA ASP A 44 -3.64 -3.67 -2.85
C ASP A 44 -2.29 -3.23 -3.43
N TYR A 45 -1.17 -3.74 -2.92
CA TYR A 45 0.15 -3.29 -3.36
C TYR A 45 0.62 -3.88 -4.71
N LEU A 46 0.01 -4.98 -5.18
CA LEU A 46 0.35 -5.58 -6.46
C LEU A 46 -0.42 -4.88 -7.60
N PHE A 47 -1.75 -4.78 -7.46
CA PHE A 47 -2.62 -4.28 -8.52
C PHE A 47 -3.03 -2.81 -8.35
N GLY A 48 -2.77 -2.19 -7.19
CA GLY A 48 -3.16 -0.81 -6.90
C GLY A 48 -4.65 -0.60 -6.63
N PHE A 49 -5.46 -1.67 -6.59
CA PHE A 49 -6.89 -1.56 -6.35
C PHE A 49 -7.20 -1.26 -4.87
N GLY A 50 -7.64 -0.03 -4.59
CA GLY A 50 -7.90 0.45 -3.22
C GLY A 50 -9.37 0.42 -2.78
N ILE A 51 -10.34 0.39 -3.70
CA ILE A 51 -11.77 0.68 -3.40
C ILE A 51 -12.34 -0.22 -2.30
N ARG A 52 -12.18 -1.55 -2.41
CA ARG A 52 -12.69 -2.49 -1.39
C ARG A 52 -12.03 -2.27 -0.04
N MET A 53 -10.71 -2.08 -0.02
CA MET A 53 -9.97 -1.83 1.22
C MET A 53 -10.37 -0.50 1.85
N SER A 54 -10.65 0.50 1.01
CA SER A 54 -11.10 1.82 1.45
C SER A 54 -12.47 1.76 2.12
N MET A 55 -13.45 1.10 1.51
CA MET A 55 -14.78 0.90 2.13
C MET A 55 -14.68 0.16 3.46
N MET A 56 -13.86 -0.89 3.50
CA MET A 56 -13.64 -1.69 4.71
C MET A 56 -12.96 -0.86 5.82
N SER A 57 -11.94 -0.06 5.50
CA SER A 57 -11.30 0.81 6.48
C SER A 57 -12.26 1.89 7.03
N GLY A 58 -13.15 2.42 6.18
CA GLY A 58 -14.25 3.28 6.62
C GLY A 58 -15.21 2.56 7.56
N HIS A 59 -15.52 1.29 7.30
CA HIS A 59 -16.33 0.47 8.21
C HIS A 59 -15.66 0.26 9.57
N ALA A 60 -14.35 -0.01 9.60
CA ALA A 60 -13.59 -0.08 10.85
C ALA A 60 -13.60 1.25 11.62
N ALA A 61 -13.43 2.38 10.93
CA ALA A 61 -13.50 3.69 11.55
C ALA A 61 -14.88 3.96 12.16
N ALA A 62 -15.96 3.66 11.43
CA ALA A 62 -17.33 3.77 11.94
C ALA A 62 -17.54 2.91 13.20
N LEU A 63 -17.11 1.64 13.18
CA LEU A 63 -17.16 0.74 14.34
C LEU A 63 -16.38 1.28 15.54
N SER A 64 -15.22 1.90 15.29
CA SER A 64 -14.40 2.53 16.34
C SER A 64 -15.12 3.72 16.97
N ILE A 65 -15.74 4.58 16.15
CA ILE A 65 -16.50 5.77 16.57
C ILE A 65 -17.69 5.37 17.46
N ILE A 66 -18.43 4.32 17.09
CA ILE A 66 -19.59 3.84 17.88
C ILE A 66 -19.19 2.94 19.07
N GLY A 67 -17.91 2.86 19.43
CA GLY A 67 -17.42 2.14 20.61
C GLY A 67 -17.22 0.63 20.43
N ARG A 68 -17.46 0.06 19.24
CA ARG A 68 -17.27 -1.37 18.91
C ARG A 68 -15.81 -1.70 18.59
N LYS A 69 -14.90 -1.35 19.53
CA LYS A 69 -13.44 -1.40 19.34
C LYS A 69 -12.89 -2.79 18.99
N LYS A 70 -13.46 -3.87 19.53
CA LYS A 70 -13.03 -5.25 19.23
C LYS A 70 -13.25 -5.61 17.77
N GLU A 71 -14.40 -5.22 17.22
CA GLU A 71 -14.79 -5.52 15.84
C GLU A 71 -14.01 -4.65 14.85
N ALA A 72 -13.86 -3.36 15.17
CA ALA A 72 -12.99 -2.46 14.41
C ALA A 72 -11.56 -3.05 14.30
N LYS A 73 -10.99 -3.51 15.43
CA LYS A 73 -9.65 -4.11 15.46
C LYS A 73 -9.58 -5.40 14.64
N ALA A 74 -10.60 -6.26 14.71
CA ALA A 74 -10.64 -7.49 13.92
C ALA A 74 -10.61 -7.19 12.42
N LEU A 75 -11.38 -6.19 11.99
CA LEU A 75 -11.45 -5.77 10.59
C LEU A 75 -10.13 -5.14 10.12
N ILE A 76 -9.51 -4.27 10.92
CA ILE A 76 -8.19 -3.72 10.63
C ILE A 76 -7.12 -4.82 10.51
N ASN A 77 -7.18 -5.85 11.36
CA ASN A 77 -6.26 -6.99 11.27
C ASN A 77 -6.45 -7.77 9.97
N GLU A 78 -7.69 -8.00 9.54
CA GLU A 78 -7.98 -8.64 8.25
C GLU A 78 -7.42 -7.82 7.08
N LEU A 79 -7.64 -6.49 7.09
CA LEU A 79 -7.09 -5.58 6.07
C LEU A 79 -5.56 -5.64 6.02
N ASN A 80 -4.92 -5.55 7.18
CA ASN A 80 -3.46 -5.65 7.29
C ASN A 80 -2.93 -6.99 6.76
N GLN A 81 -3.63 -8.09 7.00
CA GLN A 81 -3.25 -9.39 6.47
C GLN A 81 -3.32 -9.41 4.94
N LYS A 82 -4.41 -8.90 4.35
CA LYS A 82 -4.54 -8.83 2.89
C LYS A 82 -3.51 -7.91 2.24
N MET A 83 -3.23 -6.76 2.84
CA MET A 83 -2.18 -5.85 2.38
C MET A 83 -0.79 -6.50 2.44
N ARG A 84 -0.47 -7.24 3.51
CA ARG A 84 0.80 -7.99 3.57
C ARG A 84 0.91 -9.04 2.47
N LEU A 85 -0.18 -9.73 2.15
CA LEU A 85 -0.22 -10.72 1.07
C LEU A 85 -0.01 -10.04 -0.29
N SER A 86 -0.70 -8.93 -0.58
CA SER A 86 -0.52 -8.21 -1.85
C SER A 86 0.91 -7.68 -1.99
N PHE A 87 1.53 -7.25 -0.90
CA PHE A 87 2.95 -6.86 -0.90
C PHE A 87 3.89 -8.02 -1.25
N VAL A 88 3.66 -9.20 -0.67
CA VAL A 88 4.42 -10.41 -1.03
C VAL A 88 4.23 -10.75 -2.50
N ASN A 89 3.00 -10.67 -2.99
CA ASN A 89 2.69 -10.97 -4.38
C ASN A 89 3.40 -10.00 -5.33
N ARG A 90 3.48 -8.72 -4.95
CA ARG A 90 4.27 -7.71 -5.65
C ARG A 90 5.75 -8.09 -5.72
N ILE A 91 6.38 -8.44 -4.60
CA ILE A 91 7.79 -8.84 -4.57
C ILE A 91 8.04 -10.07 -5.47
N LEU A 92 7.12 -11.04 -5.47
CA LEU A 92 7.23 -12.21 -6.32
C LEU A 92 7.08 -11.85 -7.80
N TYR A 93 6.11 -11.02 -8.12
CA TYR A 93 5.83 -10.55 -9.47
C TYR A 93 7.00 -9.75 -10.06
N GLU A 94 7.54 -8.79 -9.30
CA GLU A 94 8.66 -7.94 -9.72
C GLU A 94 9.99 -8.71 -9.93
N ARG A 95 10.08 -9.96 -9.45
CA ARG A 95 11.26 -10.82 -9.67
C ARG A 95 11.19 -11.65 -10.95
N LEU A 96 10.02 -11.72 -11.59
CA LEU A 96 9.86 -12.46 -12.84
C LEU A 96 10.40 -11.62 -14.00
N ASN A 97 11.11 -12.26 -14.93
CA ASN A 97 11.44 -11.65 -16.22
C ASN A 97 10.33 -11.91 -17.26
N ASP A 98 10.42 -11.26 -18.42
CA ASP A 98 9.41 -11.33 -19.47
C ASP A 98 9.10 -12.77 -19.92
N ASP A 99 10.12 -13.61 -20.08
CA ASP A 99 9.96 -15.01 -20.48
C ASP A 99 9.21 -15.83 -19.41
N GLN A 100 9.54 -15.60 -18.14
CA GLN A 100 8.87 -16.24 -17.01
C GLN A 100 7.43 -15.77 -16.88
N MET A 101 7.17 -14.47 -17.05
CA MET A 101 5.83 -13.89 -17.07
C MET A 101 5.00 -14.47 -18.22
N ALA A 102 5.56 -14.57 -19.41
CA ALA A 102 4.88 -15.16 -20.58
C ALA A 102 4.56 -16.65 -20.36
N SER A 103 5.51 -17.41 -19.82
CA SER A 103 5.29 -18.83 -19.46
C SER A 103 4.20 -18.98 -18.40
N PHE A 104 4.21 -18.12 -17.39
CA PHE A 104 3.20 -18.11 -16.34
C PHE A 104 1.81 -17.78 -16.88
N ALA A 105 1.69 -16.73 -17.69
CA ALA A 105 0.45 -16.34 -18.36
C ALA A 105 -0.10 -17.47 -19.25
N LYS A 106 0.78 -18.14 -20.02
CA LYS A 106 0.40 -19.28 -20.88
C LYS A 106 -0.07 -20.49 -20.09
N LYS A 107 0.48 -20.72 -18.88
CA LYS A 107 0.00 -21.79 -17.99
C LYS A 107 -1.39 -21.45 -17.42
N LEU A 108 -1.59 -20.20 -16.99
CA LEU A 108 -2.89 -19.74 -16.50
C LEU A 108 -3.96 -19.79 -17.60
N SER A 109 -3.63 -19.37 -18.82
CA SER A 109 -4.59 -19.37 -19.94
C SER A 109 -5.05 -20.76 -20.37
N LYS A 110 -4.24 -21.79 -20.08
CA LYS A 110 -4.54 -23.20 -20.38
C LYS A 110 -5.17 -23.93 -19.20
N SER A 111 -5.21 -23.33 -18.02
CA SER A 111 -5.79 -23.95 -16.84
C SER A 111 -7.31 -23.88 -16.91
N ILE A 112 -7.96 -24.99 -16.58
CA ILE A 112 -9.42 -25.05 -16.40
C ILE A 112 -9.83 -24.28 -15.15
N ASP A 113 -8.96 -24.25 -14.14
CA ASP A 113 -9.12 -23.49 -12.91
C ASP A 113 -7.82 -22.73 -12.58
N PRO A 114 -7.67 -21.49 -13.07
CA PRO A 114 -6.50 -20.66 -12.79
C PRO A 114 -6.37 -20.28 -11.32
N ILE A 115 -7.48 -20.25 -10.57
CA ILE A 115 -7.49 -19.83 -9.16
C ILE A 115 -6.88 -20.92 -8.28
N SER A 116 -7.22 -22.20 -8.51
CA SER A 116 -6.56 -23.29 -7.79
C SER A 116 -5.08 -23.43 -8.12
N LEU A 117 -4.69 -23.18 -9.38
CA LEU A 117 -3.29 -23.13 -9.77
C LEU A 117 -2.52 -22.05 -8.98
N LEU A 118 -3.09 -20.84 -8.89
CA LEU A 118 -2.52 -19.73 -8.10
C LEU A 118 -2.47 -20.05 -6.61
N SER A 119 -3.52 -20.64 -6.04
CA SER A 119 -3.57 -20.94 -4.61
C SER A 119 -2.56 -22.01 -4.19
N SER A 120 -2.30 -22.99 -5.06
CA SER A 120 -1.29 -24.04 -4.84
C SER A 120 0.14 -23.51 -4.67
N ALA A 121 0.47 -22.37 -5.31
CA ALA A 121 1.79 -21.74 -5.20
C ALA A 121 2.08 -21.21 -3.80
N TYR A 122 1.04 -20.85 -3.03
CA TYR A 122 1.18 -20.42 -1.64
C TYR A 122 1.35 -21.59 -0.66
N MET A 123 0.93 -22.80 -1.05
CA MET A 123 1.00 -23.99 -0.19
C MET A 123 2.42 -24.55 -0.08
N TRP A 124 3.24 -24.42 -1.14
CA TRP A 124 4.56 -25.05 -1.22
C TRP A 124 5.70 -24.27 -0.55
N ASN A 125 5.46 -23.05 -0.04
CA ASN A 125 6.60 -22.23 0.37
C ASN A 125 6.41 -21.20 1.48
N LEU A 126 5.55 -21.47 2.47
CA LEU A 126 5.31 -20.56 3.60
C LEU A 126 6.61 -20.16 4.32
N LYS A 127 7.57 -21.09 4.50
CA LYS A 127 8.88 -20.81 5.13
C LYS A 127 9.77 -19.88 4.28
N ASN A 128 9.85 -20.06 2.95
CA ASN A 128 10.64 -19.13 2.14
C ASN A 128 9.91 -17.81 1.90
N ILE A 129 8.58 -17.79 1.84
CA ILE A 129 7.79 -16.56 1.83
C ILE A 129 8.07 -15.75 3.10
N LEU A 130 8.03 -16.39 4.28
CA LEU A 130 8.44 -15.78 5.56
C LEU A 130 9.88 -15.24 5.53
N ARG A 131 10.82 -16.00 4.93
CA ARG A 131 12.22 -15.58 4.72
C ARG A 131 12.34 -14.39 3.76
N TRP A 132 11.49 -14.30 2.74
CA TRP A 132 11.48 -13.21 1.76
C TRP A 132 10.83 -11.94 2.31
N ILE A 133 9.81 -12.07 3.16
CA ILE A 133 9.21 -10.96 3.92
C ILE A 133 10.21 -10.37 4.93
N THR A 134 11.07 -11.19 5.52
CA THR A 134 12.11 -10.75 6.47
C THR A 134 13.34 -10.18 5.79
N MET A 135 13.48 -10.27 4.47
CA MET A 135 14.54 -9.54 3.76
C MET A 135 14.23 -8.04 3.81
N LYS A 136 15.07 -7.28 4.53
CA LYS A 136 15.12 -5.82 4.54
C LYS A 136 15.44 -5.27 3.14
N GLN A 137 14.46 -5.25 2.26
CA GLN A 137 14.46 -4.34 1.13
C GLN A 137 13.84 -3.02 1.62
N ARG A 138 14.48 -1.89 1.26
CA ARG A 138 13.99 -0.53 1.52
C ARG A 138 12.74 -0.28 0.65
N TYR A 139 11.62 -0.89 1.03
CA TYR A 139 10.32 -0.45 0.55
C TYR A 139 9.80 0.56 1.57
N GLU A 140 9.58 1.81 1.13
CA GLU A 140 8.90 2.81 1.95
C GLU A 140 7.43 2.43 2.09
N ILE A 141 7.12 1.45 2.92
CA ILE A 141 5.76 1.28 3.45
C ILE A 141 5.68 2.19 4.66
N ARG A 142 5.49 3.50 4.42
CA ARG A 142 5.13 4.42 5.49
C ARG A 142 3.70 4.09 5.90
N ARG A 143 3.55 3.48 7.08
CA ARG A 143 2.32 3.60 7.84
C ARG A 143 2.38 4.96 8.52
N THR A 144 1.49 5.86 8.14
CA THR A 144 1.07 6.96 9.01
C THR A 144 0.16 6.43 10.11
#